data_AF-A0A1G8C544-F1
#
_entry.id   AF-A0A1G8C544-F1
#
_cell.length_a   1.000
_cell.length_b   1.000
_cell.length_c   1.000
_cell.angle_alpha   90.00
_cell.angle_beta   90.00
_cell.angle_gamma   90.00
#
_symmetry.space_group_name_H-M   'P 1'
#
loop_
_entity.id
_entity.type
_entity.pdbx_description
1 polymer ?
#
loop_
_entity_poly.entity_id
_entity_poly.type
_entity_poly.pdbx_seq_one_letter_code
_entity_poly.pdbx_strand_id
1 'polypeptide(L)'
;MNDVIAEFLEEEISEPYEIQPLRLLGGWTVEFNNFCECEPDNCRNFGEIFVEDLLRLTNIKFNLILDLGWYPDGDRNGAYELCLVKDYKWEKPLEVFESRDTKEIVAKIEYWTNHGFYQKYLGTC
;
A
#
# COMPACT_ATOMS: atom_id res chain seq x y z
N MET A 1 31.40 -28.23 -4.66
CA MET A 1 30.48 -27.71 -5.68
C MET A 1 29.10 -28.02 -5.17
N ASN A 2 28.31 -26.97 -4.95
CA ASN A 2 26.98 -26.93 -4.31
C ASN A 2 27.11 -27.11 -2.78
N ASP A 3 26.65 -26.20 -1.93
CA ASP A 3 25.39 -25.47 -2.00
C ASP A 3 25.57 -23.96 -1.81
N VAL A 4 25.32 -23.21 -2.90
CA VAL A 4 25.00 -21.79 -2.88
C VAL A 4 23.50 -21.71 -3.12
N ILE A 5 22.71 -22.24 -2.19
CA ILE A 5 21.24 -22.08 -2.18
C ILE A 5 20.83 -21.93 -0.72
N ALA A 6 20.86 -20.69 -0.23
CA ALA A 6 19.96 -20.13 0.79
C ALA A 6 20.41 -18.69 1.14
N GLU A 7 20.66 -17.85 0.12
CA GLU A 7 20.52 -16.40 0.32
C GLU A 7 19.12 -16.06 -0.22
N PHE A 8 18.43 -15.13 0.44
CA PHE A 8 17.01 -14.78 0.27
C PHE A 8 16.01 -15.68 1.01
N LEU A 9 16.17 -15.79 2.33
CA LEU A 9 14.98 -15.77 3.18
C LEU A 9 14.52 -14.31 3.19
N GLU A 10 13.44 -14.01 2.47
CA GLU A 10 12.64 -12.82 2.74
C GLU A 10 12.38 -12.82 4.24
N GLU A 11 12.80 -11.78 4.96
CA GLU A 11 12.55 -11.66 6.40
C GLU A 11 11.04 -11.49 6.60
N GLU A 12 10.31 -12.61 6.59
CA GLU A 12 8.92 -12.68 7.03
C GLU A 12 8.87 -12.13 8.45
N ILE A 13 7.98 -11.16 8.67
CA ILE A 13 7.75 -10.57 10.00
C ILE A 13 7.56 -11.72 10.99
N SER A 14 8.50 -11.82 11.94
CA SER A 14 8.69 -13.04 12.73
C SER A 14 7.53 -13.35 13.69
N GLU A 15 6.66 -12.38 13.94
CA GLU A 15 5.49 -12.48 14.80
C GLU A 15 4.21 -12.10 14.05
N PRO A 16 3.08 -12.81 14.29
CA PRO A 16 1.80 -12.43 13.71
C PRO A 16 1.40 -11.01 14.17
N TYR A 17 0.87 -10.22 13.26
CA TYR A 17 0.45 -8.84 13.49
C TYR A 17 -0.99 -8.59 13.01
N GLU A 18 -1.63 -7.57 13.58
CA GLU A 18 -2.97 -7.14 13.17
C GLU A 18 -2.87 -6.18 11.96
N ILE A 19 -3.62 -6.48 10.91
CA ILE A 19 -3.71 -5.62 9.72
C ILE A 19 -4.59 -4.41 9.99
N GLN A 20 -4.23 -3.26 9.41
CA GLN A 20 -5.01 -2.04 9.51
C GLN A 20 -6.41 -2.22 8.91
N PRO A 21 -7.50 -1.99 9.66
CA PRO A 21 -8.86 -2.13 9.15
C PRO A 21 -9.17 -1.06 8.11
N LEU A 22 -9.71 -1.51 6.99
CA LEU A 22 -10.11 -0.66 5.85
C LEU A 22 -11.56 -0.93 5.47
N ARG A 23 -12.35 0.13 5.27
CA ARG A 23 -13.70 0.03 4.70
C ARG A 23 -13.65 0.23 3.20
N LEU A 24 -13.59 -0.87 2.45
CA LEU A 24 -13.51 -0.85 1.00
C LEU A 24 -14.89 -1.04 0.35
N LEU A 25 -15.14 -0.32 -0.75
CA LEU A 25 -16.26 -0.63 -1.64
C LEU A 25 -15.97 -1.95 -2.39
N GLY A 26 -17.00 -2.74 -2.68
CA GLY A 26 -16.84 -3.97 -3.47
C GLY A 26 -16.26 -3.71 -4.87
N GLY A 27 -15.47 -4.66 -5.37
CA GLY A 27 -14.83 -4.58 -6.70
C GLY A 27 -13.32 -4.31 -6.66
N TRP A 28 -12.75 -4.10 -5.47
CA TRP A 28 -11.32 -4.13 -5.24
C TRP A 28 -10.88 -5.52 -4.78
N THR A 29 -9.76 -5.99 -5.34
CA THR A 29 -9.05 -7.22 -4.97
C THR A 29 -7.82 -6.83 -4.17
N VAL A 30 -7.55 -7.54 -3.07
CA VAL A 30 -6.29 -7.40 -2.33
C VAL A 30 -5.25 -8.29 -3.01
N GLU A 31 -4.18 -7.72 -3.55
CA GLU A 31 -3.05 -8.49 -4.10
C GLU A 31 -2.08 -8.91 -3.00
N PHE A 32 -1.72 -7.95 -2.15
CA PHE A 32 -1.03 -8.19 -0.87
C PHE A 32 -1.44 -7.12 0.14
N ASN A 33 -1.28 -7.43 1.44
CA ASN A 33 -1.56 -6.52 2.52
C ASN A 33 -0.68 -6.83 3.74
N ASN A 34 0.35 -6.02 3.91
CA ASN A 34 1.24 -5.95 5.07
C ASN A 34 1.00 -4.66 5.89
N PHE A 35 0.03 -3.83 5.49
CA PHE A 35 -0.30 -2.60 6.19
C PHE A 35 -0.94 -2.92 7.54
N CYS A 36 -0.19 -2.76 8.62
CA CYS A 36 -0.57 -3.16 9.97
C CYS A 36 -1.05 -2.00 10.85
N GLU A 37 -1.73 -2.35 11.96
CA GLU A 37 -2.10 -1.40 13.01
C GLU A 37 -0.86 -0.97 13.83
N CYS A 38 0.04 -0.21 13.21
CA CYS A 38 1.21 0.35 13.87
C CYS A 38 1.42 1.82 13.45
N GLU A 39 1.80 2.66 14.40
CA GLU A 39 2.20 4.04 14.14
C GLU A 39 3.73 4.10 13.93
N PRO A 40 4.23 4.82 12.90
CA PRO A 40 5.67 4.89 12.60
C PRO A 40 6.54 5.26 13.80
N ASP A 41 6.07 6.19 14.64
CA ASP A 41 6.83 6.72 15.77
C ASP A 41 6.86 5.77 16.99
N ASN A 42 5.97 4.78 17.03
CA ASN A 42 5.80 3.86 18.17
C ASN A 42 5.96 2.38 17.80
N CYS A 43 6.51 2.08 16.61
CA CYS A 43 6.65 0.71 16.15
C CYS A 43 7.99 0.07 16.57
N ARG A 44 7.91 -1.07 17.27
CA ARG A 44 9.09 -1.81 17.74
C ARG A 44 9.89 -2.41 16.58
N ASN A 45 9.21 -3.07 15.65
CA ASN A 45 9.83 -3.76 14.50
C ASN A 45 9.79 -2.86 13.25
N PHE A 46 10.12 -1.58 13.41
CA PHE A 46 9.95 -0.56 12.37
C PHE A 46 10.52 -0.98 11.01
N GLY A 47 11.77 -1.47 10.97
CA GLY A 47 12.44 -1.82 9.72
C GLY A 47 11.84 -3.03 8.99
N GLU A 48 11.09 -3.89 9.69
CA GLU A 48 10.40 -5.03 9.08
C GLU A 48 9.01 -4.64 8.56
N ILE A 49 8.40 -3.59 9.14
CA ILE A 49 7.02 -3.20 8.90
C ILE A 49 6.91 -2.07 7.88
N PHE A 50 7.84 -1.10 7.91
CA PHE A 50 7.77 0.12 7.11
C PHE A 50 8.72 0.03 5.91
N VAL A 51 8.26 -0.69 4.89
CA VAL A 51 8.98 -1.00 3.65
C VAL A 51 8.25 -0.50 2.40
N GLU A 52 8.89 -0.57 1.22
CA GLU A 52 8.32 -0.05 -0.05
C GLU A 52 6.96 -0.66 -0.42
N ASP A 53 6.70 -1.94 -0.10
CA ASP A 53 5.46 -2.63 -0.48
C ASP A 53 4.60 -2.96 0.75
N LEU A 54 3.61 -2.13 1.05
CA LEU A 54 2.72 -2.31 2.21
C LEU A 54 1.33 -2.82 1.84
N LEU A 55 0.70 -2.25 0.81
CA LEU A 55 -0.64 -2.65 0.39
C LEU A 55 -0.81 -2.41 -1.10
N ARG A 56 -1.35 -3.41 -1.81
CA ARG A 56 -1.79 -3.25 -3.20
C ARG A 56 -3.22 -3.74 -3.38
N LEU A 57 -4.08 -2.84 -3.82
CA LEU A 57 -5.46 -3.12 -4.21
C LEU A 57 -5.64 -2.92 -5.71
N THR A 58 -6.37 -3.81 -6.36
CA THR A 58 -6.68 -3.68 -7.79
C THR A 58 -8.16 -3.73 -8.11
N ASN A 59 -8.61 -2.87 -9.01
CA ASN A 59 -9.94 -2.91 -9.59
C ASN A 59 -9.83 -3.31 -11.07
N ILE A 60 -9.94 -4.61 -11.32
CA ILE A 60 -9.72 -5.22 -12.64
C ILE A 60 -10.67 -4.64 -13.70
N LYS A 61 -11.92 -4.35 -13.32
CA LYS A 61 -12.93 -3.81 -14.25
C LYS A 61 -12.53 -2.46 -14.84
N PHE A 62 -11.88 -1.62 -14.05
CA PHE A 62 -11.54 -0.25 -14.42
C PHE A 62 -10.05 -0.01 -14.64
N ASN A 63 -9.27 -1.08 -14.52
CA ASN A 63 -7.81 -1.10 -14.63
C ASN A 63 -7.14 -0.07 -13.70
N LEU A 64 -7.61 -0.04 -12.45
CA LEU A 64 -7.07 0.83 -11.39
C LEU A 64 -6.24 0.00 -10.41
N ILE A 65 -5.15 0.60 -9.95
CA ILE A 65 -4.26 0.06 -8.92
C ILE A 65 -4.15 1.12 -7.85
N LEU A 66 -4.41 0.77 -6.60
CA LEU A 66 -4.07 1.58 -5.43
C LEU A 66 -2.90 0.90 -4.74
N ASP A 67 -1.80 1.63 -4.62
CA ASP A 67 -0.53 1.12 -4.12
C ASP A 67 -0.08 2.00 -2.96
N LEU A 68 0.33 1.36 -1.86
CA LEU A 68 0.82 2.01 -0.66
C LEU A 68 2.20 1.43 -0.33
N GLY A 69 3.15 2.33 -0.15
CA GLY A 69 4.50 2.03 0.29
C GLY A 69 4.98 2.98 1.38
N TRP A 70 6.12 2.64 1.97
CA TRP A 70 6.88 3.55 2.82
C TRP A 70 8.20 3.96 2.15
N TYR A 71 8.43 5.26 2.03
CA TYR A 71 9.61 5.79 1.34
C TYR A 71 10.33 6.88 2.16
N PRO A 72 11.68 6.85 2.22
CA PRO A 72 12.54 5.77 1.73
C PRO A 72 12.35 4.45 2.49
N ASP A 73 12.58 3.32 1.82
CA ASP A 73 12.46 1.97 2.39
C ASP A 73 13.18 1.84 3.75
N GLY A 74 12.46 1.41 4.79
CA GLY A 74 13.02 1.20 6.12
C GLY A 74 13.54 2.45 6.83
N ASP A 75 13.39 3.66 6.27
CA ASP A 75 13.89 4.90 6.88
C ASP A 75 12.87 5.46 7.89
N ARG A 76 13.30 5.65 9.15
CA ARG A 76 12.47 6.24 10.21
C ARG A 76 11.97 7.65 9.90
N ASN A 77 12.67 8.38 9.04
CA ASN A 77 12.28 9.71 8.58
C ASN A 77 11.43 9.68 7.30
N GLY A 78 11.12 8.49 6.76
CA GLY A 78 10.26 8.32 5.60
C GLY A 78 8.80 8.68 5.85
N ALA A 79 7.95 8.40 4.88
CA ALA A 79 6.51 8.58 4.98
C ALA A 79 5.81 7.51 4.15
N TYR A 80 4.52 7.33 4.42
CA TYR A 80 3.68 6.59 3.50
C TYR A 80 3.54 7.40 2.20
N GLU A 81 3.62 6.71 1.07
CA GLU A 81 3.23 7.23 -0.24
C GLU A 81 2.11 6.36 -0.79
N LEU A 82 0.94 6.96 -1.02
CA LEU A 82 -0.23 6.32 -1.60
C LEU A 82 -0.40 6.78 -3.04
N CYS A 83 -0.34 5.85 -3.98
CA CYS A 83 -0.47 6.09 -5.41
C CYS A 83 -1.74 5.44 -5.96
N LEU A 84 -2.53 6.21 -6.73
CA LEU A 84 -3.60 5.67 -7.56
C LEU A 84 -3.14 5.66 -9.02
N VAL A 85 -3.05 4.49 -9.63
CA VAL A 85 -2.53 4.29 -10.99
C VAL A 85 -3.61 3.70 -11.89
N LYS A 86 -3.60 4.11 -13.16
CA LYS A 86 -4.47 3.56 -14.21
C LYS A 86 -3.65 2.98 -15.34
N ASP A 87 -4.08 1.84 -15.84
CA ASP A 87 -3.46 1.17 -17.00
C ASP A 87 -1.94 0.94 -16.83
N TYR A 88 -1.50 0.68 -15.59
CA TYR A 88 -0.09 0.45 -15.24
C TYR A 88 0.85 1.64 -15.58
N LYS A 89 0.32 2.86 -15.73
CA LYS A 89 1.10 4.07 -16.02
C LYS A 89 1.70 4.69 -14.76
N TRP A 90 2.64 3.99 -14.16
CA TRP A 90 3.33 4.39 -12.92
C TRP A 90 4.07 5.72 -13.03
N GLU A 91 4.54 6.07 -14.22
CA GLU A 91 5.20 7.35 -14.51
C GLU A 91 4.25 8.56 -14.44
N LYS A 92 2.93 8.30 -14.42
CA LYS A 92 1.91 9.33 -14.36
C LYS A 92 0.70 8.83 -13.55
N PRO A 93 0.84 8.70 -12.22
CA PRO A 93 -0.25 8.32 -11.35
C PRO A 93 -1.41 9.32 -11.49
N LEU A 94 -2.62 8.83 -11.30
CA LEU A 94 -3.84 9.64 -11.28
C LEU A 94 -3.87 10.55 -10.05
N GLU A 95 -3.36 10.06 -8.92
CA GLU A 95 -3.27 10.76 -7.64
C GLU A 95 -2.06 10.23 -6.85
N VAL A 96 -1.42 11.11 -6.08
CA VAL A 96 -0.38 10.76 -5.09
C VAL A 96 -0.71 11.49 -3.79
N PHE A 97 -0.55 10.79 -2.66
CA PHE A 97 -0.77 11.36 -1.34
C PHE A 97 0.27 10.82 -0.38
N GLU A 98 0.99 11.72 0.28
CA GLU A 98 2.00 11.39 1.29
C GLU A 98 1.52 11.81 2.68
N SER A 99 1.74 10.96 3.67
CA SER A 99 1.54 11.29 5.08
C SER A 99 2.33 10.36 5.99
N ARG A 100 2.60 10.79 7.22
CA ARG A 100 3.09 9.92 8.30
C ARG A 100 1.96 9.48 9.23
N ASP A 101 0.77 10.06 9.10
CA ASP A 101 -0.39 9.74 9.94
C ASP A 101 -1.17 8.58 9.32
N THR A 102 -1.14 7.42 9.99
CA THR A 102 -1.85 6.21 9.57
C THR A 102 -3.35 6.46 9.37
N LYS A 103 -3.97 7.35 10.13
CA LYS A 103 -5.40 7.69 9.99
C LYS A 103 -5.68 8.49 8.73
N GLU A 104 -4.78 9.39 8.34
CA GLU A 104 -4.89 10.12 7.07
C GLU A 104 -4.78 9.16 5.88
N ILE A 105 -3.87 8.18 5.95
CA ILE A 105 -3.71 7.13 4.95
C ILE A 105 -4.96 6.26 4.85
N VAL A 106 -5.49 5.76 5.96
CA VAL A 106 -6.75 5.00 5.99
C VAL A 106 -7.89 5.81 5.37
N ALA A 107 -8.06 7.07 5.79
CA ALA A 107 -9.11 7.93 5.25
C ALA A 107 -8.94 8.16 3.74
N LYS A 108 -7.70 8.27 3.25
CA LYS A 108 -7.42 8.44 1.82
C LYS A 108 -7.71 7.17 1.03
N ILE A 109 -7.31 6.00 1.51
CA ILE A 109 -7.60 4.70 0.90
C ILE A 109 -9.11 4.52 0.77
N GLU A 110 -9.87 4.71 1.85
CA GLU A 110 -11.34 4.57 1.83
C GLU A 110 -12.00 5.57 0.89
N TYR A 111 -11.49 6.80 0.82
CA TYR A 111 -11.99 7.83 -0.07
C TYR A 111 -11.70 7.50 -1.54
N TRP A 112 -10.47 7.10 -1.89
CA TRP A 112 -10.08 6.83 -3.27
C TRP A 112 -10.67 5.53 -3.82
N THR A 113 -10.92 4.56 -2.95
CA THR A 113 -11.57 3.29 -3.31
C THR A 113 -13.10 3.43 -3.44
N ASN A 114 -13.68 4.57 -3.07
CA ASN A 114 -15.10 4.85 -3.26
C ASN A 114 -15.43 5.22 -4.72
N HIS A 115 -16.49 4.62 -5.28
CA HIS A 115 -16.95 4.92 -6.65
C HIS A 115 -17.23 6.40 -6.89
N GLY A 116 -17.74 7.11 -5.89
CA GLY A 116 -17.98 8.55 -5.96
C GLY A 116 -16.74 9.35 -6.33
N PHE A 117 -15.56 8.88 -5.91
CA PHE A 117 -14.28 9.50 -6.22
C PHE A 117 -13.74 9.03 -7.58
N TYR A 118 -13.47 7.73 -7.73
CA TYR A 118 -12.69 7.25 -8.89
C TYR A 118 -13.46 7.30 -10.21
N GLN A 119 -14.79 7.48 -10.18
CA GLN A 119 -15.61 7.59 -11.39
C GLN A 119 -15.14 8.69 -12.36
N LYS A 120 -14.47 9.74 -11.85
CA LYS A 120 -13.88 10.82 -12.69
C LYS A 120 -12.81 10.31 -13.67
N TYR A 121 -12.30 9.10 -13.47
CA TYR A 121 -11.25 8.46 -14.29
C TYR A 121 -11.76 7.35 -15.21
N LEU A 122 -13.07 7.10 -15.25
CA LEU A 122 -13.63 6.01 -16.04
C LEU A 122 -13.94 6.42 -17.49
N GLY A 123 -13.79 7.70 -17.81
CA GLY A 123 -14.24 8.27 -19.08
C GLY A 123 -15.77 8.42 -19.11
N THR A 124 -16.27 9.49 -19.73
CA THR A 124 -17.69 9.57 -20.05
C THR A 124 -17.98 8.56 -21.17
N CYS A 125 -18.88 7.62 -20.93
CA CYS A 125 -19.49 6.81 -21.99
C CYS A 125 -20.10 7.69 -23.08
#